data_AF-A0A966T852-F1
#
_entry.id   AF-A0A966T852-F1
#
_cell.length_a   1.000
_cell.length_b   1.000
_cell.length_c   1.000
_cell.angle_alpha   90.00
_cell.angle_beta   90.00
_cell.angle_gamma   90.00
#
_symmetry.space_group_name_H-M   'P 1'
#
loop_
_entity.id
_entity.type
_entity.pdbx_description
1 polymer ?
#
loop_
_entity_poly.entity_id
_entity_poly.type
_entity_poly.pdbx_seq_one_letter_code
_entity_poly.pdbx_strand_id
1 'polypeptide(L)' 'MSGFGSMMSLHTLATAPRNAYGVAQRDSVLQELLYLGLLERGVYSASRGMMNLNLPHTDDQLAEVLAALTDTLTSLRGV' A
#
# COMPACT_ATOMS: atom_id res chain seq x y z
N MET A 1 7.42 -3.33 -1.25
CA MET A 1 6.86 -2.40 -2.26
C MET A 1 7.64 -2.55 -3.56
N SER A 2 7.03 -2.36 -4.73
CA SER A 2 7.72 -2.21 -6.03
C SER A 2 7.16 -0.98 -6.76
N GLY A 3 7.90 -0.42 -7.73
CA GLY A 3 7.45 0.78 -8.45
C GLY A 3 8.55 1.46 -9.27
N PHE A 4 8.17 2.50 -10.02
CA PHE A 4 9.08 3.38 -10.76
C PHE A 4 8.44 4.77 -10.89
N GLY A 5 9.21 5.82 -10.56
CA GLY A 5 8.72 7.20 -10.59
C GLY A 5 7.48 7.39 -9.70
N SER A 6 6.41 7.93 -10.28
CA SER A 6 5.14 8.22 -9.59
C SER A 6 4.19 7.02 -9.47
N MET A 7 4.59 5.82 -9.91
CA MET A 7 3.78 4.60 -9.85
C MET A 7 4.38 3.58 -8.90
N MET A 8 3.58 3.06 -7.98
CA MET A 8 4.01 2.06 -7.01
C MET A 8 2.91 1.04 -6.69
N SER A 9 3.33 -0.07 -6.07
CA SER A 9 2.42 -1.08 -5.55
C SER A 9 2.90 -1.64 -4.21
N LEU A 10 1.99 -1.66 -3.24
CA LEU A 10 2.16 -2.36 -1.98
C LEU A 10 1.91 -3.85 -2.19
N HIS A 11 2.79 -4.66 -1.60
CA HIS A 11 2.71 -6.11 -1.65
C HIS A 11 2.86 -6.64 -0.24
N THR A 12 1.92 -7.46 0.20
CA THR A 12 1.99 -8.24 1.45
C THR A 12 2.92 -9.44 1.28
N LEU A 13 4.19 -9.11 1.01
CA LEU A 13 5.33 -10.01 0.85
C LEU A 13 6.54 -9.39 1.55
N ALA A 14 7.40 -10.23 2.10
CA ALA A 14 8.66 -9.79 2.71
C ALA A 14 9.62 -9.17 1.68
N THR A 15 9.55 -9.60 0.42
CA THR A 15 10.39 -9.09 -0.67
C THR A 15 9.56 -8.61 -1.84
N ALA A 16 10.05 -7.62 -2.56
CA ALA A 16 9.38 -7.11 -3.75
C ALA A 16 9.34 -8.20 -4.84
N PRO A 17 8.15 -8.50 -5.41
CA PRO A 17 8.05 -9.49 -6.48
C PRO A 17 8.74 -8.98 -7.75
N ARG A 18 9.36 -9.89 -8.50
CA ARG A 18 10.06 -9.58 -9.77
C ARG A 18 9.28 -10.00 -11.01
N ASN A 19 8.14 -10.66 -10.84
CA ASN A 19 7.28 -11.17 -11.91
C ASN A 19 5.85 -11.40 -11.40
N ALA A 20 4.93 -11.71 -12.32
CA ALA A 20 3.52 -11.95 -11.99
C ALA A 20 3.29 -13.15 -11.06
N TYR A 21 4.10 -14.22 -11.20
CA TYR A 21 4.02 -15.37 -10.30
C TYR A 21 4.34 -14.99 -8.86
N GLY A 22 5.34 -14.12 -8.63
CA GLY A 22 5.64 -13.59 -7.31
C GLY A 22 4.52 -12.73 -6.74
N VAL A 23 3.83 -11.95 -7.57
CA VAL A 23 2.67 -11.14 -7.15
C VAL A 23 1.51 -12.02 -6.66
N ALA A 24 1.34 -13.20 -7.25
CA ALA A 24 0.29 -14.15 -6.86
C ALA A 24 0.55 -14.84 -5.50
N GLN A 25 1.79 -14.78 -4.98
CA GLN A 25 2.16 -15.36 -3.69
C GLN A 25 1.88 -14.45 -2.49
N ARG A 26 1.32 -13.26 -2.73
CA ARG A 26 0.94 -12.33 -1.65
C ARG A 26 -0.14 -12.93 -0.77
N ASP A 27 -0.07 -12.63 0.52
CA ASP A 27 -1.20 -12.91 1.41
C ASP A 27 -2.39 -12.03 1.00
N SER A 28 -3.44 -12.67 0.48
CA SER A 28 -4.62 -11.97 -0.03
C SER A 28 -5.46 -11.33 1.08
N VAL A 29 -5.53 -11.96 2.26
CA VAL A 29 -6.26 -11.44 3.41
C VAL A 29 -5.55 -10.20 3.94
N LEU A 30 -4.23 -10.29 4.14
CA LEU A 30 -3.45 -9.15 4.58
C LEU A 30 -3.47 -8.02 3.54
N GLN A 31 -3.51 -8.35 2.24
CA GLN A 31 -3.56 -7.34 1.17
C GLN A 31 -4.88 -6.55 1.21
N GLU A 32 -5.99 -7.22 1.49
CA GLU A 32 -7.30 -6.61 1.68
C GLU A 32 -7.35 -5.78 2.97
N LEU A 33 -6.84 -6.31 4.10
CA LEU A 33 -6.76 -5.58 5.36
C LEU A 33 -5.91 -4.30 5.25
N LEU A 34 -4.81 -4.35 4.49
CA LEU A 34 -4.00 -3.18 4.21
C LEU A 34 -4.79 -2.12 3.41
N TYR A 35 -5.56 -2.54 2.41
CA TYR A 35 -6.44 -1.63 1.67
C TYR A 35 -7.51 -1.01 2.56
N LEU A 36 -8.20 -1.82 3.37
CA LEU A 36 -9.25 -1.35 4.27
C LEU A 36 -8.70 -0.42 5.34
N GLY A 37 -7.53 -0.73 5.91
CA GLY A 37 -6.89 0.10 6.93
C GLY A 37 -6.46 1.47 6.41
N LEU A 38 -5.96 1.54 5.17
CA LEU A 38 -5.68 2.83 4.51
C LEU A 38 -6.97 3.61 4.23
N LEU A 39 -8.00 2.92 3.73
CA LEU A 39 -9.29 3.53 3.41
C LEU A 39 -9.97 4.13 4.65
N GLU A 40 -9.94 3.40 5.78
CA GLU A 40 -10.45 3.86 7.08
C GLU A 40 -9.76 5.16 7.55
N ARG A 41 -8.49 5.34 7.18
CA ARG A 41 -7.68 6.54 7.50
C ARG A 41 -7.77 7.63 6.44
N GLY A 42 -8.70 7.51 5.50
CA GLY A 42 -8.92 8.51 4.44
C GLY A 42 -7.97 8.41 3.25
N VAL A 43 -7.13 7.36 3.17
CA VAL A 43 -6.22 7.14 2.05
C VAL A 43 -6.82 6.12 1.08
N TYR A 44 -7.32 6.61 -0.05
CA TYR A 44 -7.82 5.73 -1.10
C TYR A 44 -6.69 5.20 -1.98
N SER A 45 -6.63 3.87 -2.15
CA SER A 45 -5.78 3.18 -3.12
C SER A 45 -6.56 2.14 -3.89
N ALA A 46 -5.98 1.56 -4.94
CA ALA A 46 -6.57 0.35 -5.52
C ALA A 46 -6.42 -0.83 -4.53
N SER A 47 -7.45 -1.66 -4.37
CA SER A 47 -7.43 -2.83 -3.46
C SER A 47 -6.29 -3.80 -3.73
N ARG A 48 -5.83 -3.88 -4.98
CA ARG A 48 -4.66 -4.66 -5.39
C ARG A 48 -3.30 -4.10 -4.93
N GLY A 49 -3.29 -2.99 -4.20
CA GLY A 49 -2.11 -2.31 -3.63
C GLY A 49 -1.51 -1.21 -4.51
N MET A 50 -2.05 -0.95 -5.70
CA MET A 50 -1.51 0.04 -6.63
C MET A 50 -1.85 1.47 -6.20
N MET A 51 -0.84 2.35 -6.23
CA MET A 51 -0.94 3.77 -5.94
C MET A 51 -0.14 4.57 -6.98
N ASN A 52 -0.77 5.61 -7.54
CA ASN A 52 -0.17 6.49 -8.52
C ASN A 52 -0.31 7.94 -8.07
N LEU A 53 0.76 8.72 -8.14
CA LEU A 53 0.72 10.13 -7.81
C LEU A 53 0.17 10.95 -8.99
N ASN A 54 -0.63 11.95 -8.67
CA ASN A 54 -1.11 12.98 -9.58
C ASN A 54 -0.43 14.31 -9.28
N LEU A 55 -0.34 15.20 -10.28
CA LEU A 55 0.24 16.55 -10.14
C LEU A 55 -0.27 17.39 -8.95
N PRO A 56 -1.55 17.30 -8.53
CA PRO A 56 -2.04 18.12 -7.41
C PRO A 56 -1.61 17.63 -6.02
N HIS A 57 -1.00 16.45 -5.88
CA HIS A 57 -0.58 15.99 -4.55
C HIS A 57 0.50 16.89 -3.99
N THR A 58 0.34 17.28 -2.73
CA THR A 58 1.32 18.06 -1.99
C THR A 58 2.16 17.18 -1.08
N ASP A 59 3.32 17.67 -0.66
CA ASP A 59 4.19 16.96 0.28
C ASP A 59 3.48 16.67 1.62
N ASP A 60 2.62 17.58 2.09
CA ASP A 60 1.82 17.38 3.31
C ASP A 60 0.86 16.19 3.15
N GLN A 61 0.18 16.08 2.01
CA GLN A 61 -0.71 14.94 1.72
C GLN A 61 0.09 13.63 1.61
N LEU A 62 1.30 13.67 1.04
CA LEU A 62 2.17 12.49 0.99
C LEU A 62 2.64 12.09 2.41
N ALA A 63 2.91 13.05 3.28
CA ALA A 63 3.24 12.80 4.69
C ALA A 63 2.06 12.16 5.44
N GLU A 64 0.83 12.62 5.19
CA GLU A 64 -0.39 12.01 5.73
C GLU A 64 -0.55 10.55 5.28
N VAL A 65 -0.27 10.24 4.01
CA VAL A 65 -0.28 8.87 3.49
C VAL A 65 0.74 7.98 4.21
N LEU A 66 1.96 8.48 4.45
CA LEU A 66 2.99 7.73 5.17
C LEU A 66 2.60 7.50 6.64
N ALA A 67 1.99 8.48 7.28
CA ALA A 67 1.46 8.35 8.64
C ALA A 67 0.34 7.30 8.70
N ALA A 68 -0.62 7.36 7.76
CA ALA A 68 -1.72 6.40 7.66
C ALA A 68 -1.23 4.97 7.39
N LEU A 69 -0.21 4.80 6.54
CA LEU A 69 0.42 3.51 6.30
C LEU A 69 1.09 2.97 7.57
N THR A 70 1.82 3.82 8.29
CA THR A 70 2.49 3.43 9.54
C THR A 70 1.47 3.00 10.61
N ASP A 71 0.38 3.74 10.75
CA ASP A 71 -0.68 3.41 11.70
C ASP A 71 -1.41 2.12 11.30
N THR A 72 -1.71 1.93 10.01
CA THR A 72 -2.29 0.68 9.47
C THR A 72 -1.39 -0.52 9.77
N LEU A 73 -0.09 -0.41 9.50
CA LEU A 73 0.85 -1.51 9.77
C LEU A 73 0.96 -1.80 11.26
N THR A 74 0.85 -0.78 12.11
CA THR A 74 0.84 -0.95 13.58
C THR A 74 -0.41 -1.68 14.05
N SER A 75 -1.59 -1.34 13.52
CA SER A 75 -2.84 -2.01 13.88
C SER A 75 -2.90 -3.46 13.40
N LEU A 76 -2.17 -3.80 12.34
CA LEU A 76 -2.09 -5.17 11.82
C LEU A 76 -1.05 -6.03 12.56
N ARG A 77 -0.28 -5.47 13.51
CA ARG A 77 0.67 -6.27 14.30
C ARG A 77 -0.11 -7.21 15.24
N GLY A 78 -0.03 -8.50 14.98
CA GLY A 78 -0.61 -9.55 15.84
C GLY A 78 -2.00 -10.02 15.41
N VAL A 79 -2.49 -9.54 14.27
CA VAL A 79 -3.55 -10.19 13.48
C VAL A 79 -2.92 -11.32 12.68
#